data_AF-A0ABD0NE69-F1
#
_entry.id   AF-A0ABD0NE69-F1
#
_cell.length_a   1.000
_cell.length_b   1.000
_cell.length_c   1.000
_cell.angle_alpha   90.00
_cell.angle_beta   90.00
_cell.angle_gamma   90.00
#
_symmetry.space_group_name_H-M   'P 1'
#
loop_
_entity.id
_entity.type
_entity.pdbx_description
1 polymer ?
#
loop_
_entity_poly.entity_id
_entity_poly.type
_entity_poly.pdbx_seq_one_letter_code
_entity_poly.pdbx_strand_id
1 'polypeptide(L)' 'MHYDAEVKLSKQSLVEIQKFLNEENNWTTGAMDEALSQILVRIKLHDYETQKWRFEDTFCVDADTALK' A
#
# COMPACT_ATOMS: atom_id res chain seq x y z
N MET A 1 -6.45 6.29 -18.22
CA MET A 1 -5.97 7.06 -17.06
C MET A 1 -5.80 6.06 -15.92
N HIS A 2 -4.62 5.99 -15.33
CA HIS A 2 -4.35 5.10 -14.20
C HIS A 2 -4.20 5.95 -12.94
N TYR A 3 -4.52 5.39 -11.78
CA TYR A 3 -4.46 6.09 -10.49
C TYR A 3 -3.70 5.21 -9.50
N ASP A 4 -2.84 5.83 -8.70
CA ASP A 4 -2.22 5.17 -7.55
C ASP A 4 -3.08 5.44 -6.32
N ALA A 5 -3.22 4.43 -5.47
CA ALA A 5 -3.86 4.54 -4.18
C ALA A 5 -2.83 4.21 -3.09
N GLU A 6 -2.63 5.15 -2.17
CA GLU A 6 -1.93 4.90 -0.90
C GLU A 6 -2.99 4.70 0.18
N VAL A 7 -2.97 3.52 0.81
CA VAL A 7 -3.89 3.17 1.88
C VAL A 7 -3.13 3.15 3.19
N LYS A 8 -3.50 4.03 4.12
CA LYS A 8 -2.96 4.04 5.48
C LYS A 8 -3.91 3.32 6.41
N LEU A 9 -3.41 2.24 7.01
CA LEU A 9 -4.15 1.40 7.96
C LEU A 9 -3.51 1.49 9.34
N SER A 10 -4.34 1.48 10.38
CA SER A 10 -3.87 1.27 11.75
C SER A 10 -3.65 -0.23 12.00
N LYS A 11 -2.78 -0.57 12.96
CA LYS A 11 -2.59 -1.98 13.38
C LYS A 11 -3.89 -2.62 13.86
N GLN A 12 -4.73 -1.84 14.56
CA GLN A 12 -6.01 -2.32 15.07
C GLN A 12 -7.01 -2.60 13.94
N SER A 13 -7.08 -1.70 12.95
CA SER A 13 -7.91 -1.91 11.75
C SER A 13 -7.47 -3.16 10.99
N LEU A 14 -6.17 -3.40 10.86
CA LEU A 14 -5.63 -4.60 10.22
C LEU A 14 -6.04 -5.89 10.94
N VAL A 15 -5.97 -5.91 12.27
CA VAL A 15 -6.36 -7.08 13.07
C VAL A 15 -7.84 -7.41 12.90
N GLU A 16 -8.72 -6.41 12.95
CA GLU A 16 -10.16 -6.66 12.78
C GLU A 16 -10.51 -7.10 11.35
N ILE A 17 -9.87 -6.53 10.34
CA ILE A 17 -10.02 -6.99 8.95
C ILE A 17 -9.55 -8.45 8.81
N GLN A 18 -8.42 -8.82 9.43
CA GLN A 18 -7.93 -10.20 9.39
C GLN A 18 -8.88 -11.18 10.08
N LYS A 19 -9.40 -10.84 11.25
CA LYS A 19 -10.39 -11.65 11.96
C LYS A 19 -11.64 -11.92 11.12
N PHE A 20 -12.14 -10.87 10.44
CA PHE A 20 -13.26 -11.00 9.53
C PHE A 20 -12.94 -11.92 8.34
N LEU A 21 -11.78 -11.73 7.69
CA LEU A 21 -11.36 -12.55 6.55
C LEU A 21 -11.12 -14.02 6.92
N ASN A 22 -10.67 -14.28 8.16
CA ASN A 22 -10.45 -15.62 8.68
C ASN A 22 -11.69 -16.25 9.32
N GLU A 23 -12.86 -15.59 9.23
CA GLU A 23 -14.13 -16.03 9.81
C GLU A 23 -14.04 -16.32 11.32
N GLU A 24 -13.21 -15.58 12.06
CA GLU A 24 -13.07 -15.76 13.51
C GLU A 24 -14.37 -15.37 14.24
N ASN A 25 -14.82 -16.18 15.21
CA ASN A 25 -16.08 -15.92 15.94
C ASN A 25 -16.10 -14.63 16.79
N ASN A 26 -14.99 -13.87 16.86
CA ASN A 26 -14.82 -12.71 17.72
C ASN A 26 -14.92 -11.35 17.00
N TRP A 27 -15.07 -11.33 15.66
CA TRP A 27 -15.26 -10.06 14.95
C TRP A 27 -16.68 -9.53 15.18
N THR A 28 -16.82 -8.21 15.22
CA THR A 28 -18.14 -7.57 15.39
C THR A 28 -18.33 -6.49 14.33
N THR A 29 -19.56 -6.30 13.86
CA THR A 29 -19.88 -5.26 12.88
C THR A 29 -19.46 -3.88 13.36
N GLY A 30 -19.59 -3.58 14.67
CA GLY A 30 -19.17 -2.31 15.24
C GLY A 30 -17.65 -2.10 15.23
N ALA A 31 -16.87 -3.12 15.60
CA ALA A 31 -15.41 -3.04 15.52
C ALA A 31 -14.92 -2.92 14.07
N MET A 32 -15.62 -3.56 13.14
CA MET A 32 -15.29 -3.49 11.72
C MET A 32 -15.66 -2.14 11.09
N ASP A 33 -16.81 -1.56 11.46
CA ASP A 33 -17.22 -0.21 11.04
C ASP A 33 -16.22 0.86 11.51
N GLU A 34 -15.78 0.77 12.76
CA GLU A 34 -14.71 1.63 13.29
C GLU A 34 -13.40 1.41 12.54
N ALA A 35 -13.00 0.15 12.32
CA ALA A 35 -11.78 -0.18 11.59
C ALA A 35 -11.73 0.42 10.19
N LEU A 36 -12.86 0.36 9.46
CA LEU A 36 -13.03 0.91 8.11
C LEU A 36 -13.06 2.44 8.11
N SER A 37 -13.72 3.05 9.09
CA SER A 37 -13.82 4.52 9.22
C SER A 37 -12.47 5.19 9.42
N GLN A 38 -11.50 4.49 10.02
CA GLN A 38 -10.13 4.97 10.23
C GLN A 38 -9.21 4.77 9.02
N ILE A 39 -9.67 4.11 7.94
CA ILE A 39 -8.87 3.90 6.73
C ILE A 39 -8.80 5.19 5.94
N LEU A 40 -7.59 5.70 5.76
CA LEU A 40 -7.33 6.85 4.90
C LEU A 40 -6.80 6.38 3.56
N VAL A 41 -7.51 6.70 2.48
CA VAL A 41 -7.11 6.41 1.11
C VAL A 41 -6.76 7.72 0.41
N ARG A 42 -5.49 7.85 0.00
CA ARG A 42 -5.05 8.93 -0.87
C ARG A 42 -5.00 8.40 -2.30
N ILE A 43 -5.84 8.98 -3.16
CA ILE A 43 -5.87 8.65 -4.58
C ILE A 43 -5.15 9.78 -5.34
N LYS A 44 -4.19 9.42 -6.19
CA LYS A 44 -3.48 10.35 -7.07
C LYS A 44 -3.47 9.82 -8.49
N LEU A 45 -3.44 10.70 -9.50
CA LEU A 45 -3.21 10.27 -10.87
C LEU A 45 -1.84 9.58 -10.95
N HIS A 46 -1.79 8.42 -11.60
CA HIS A 46 -0.57 7.63 -11.72
C HIS A 46 0.46 8.43 -12.51
N ASP A 47 1.62 8.65 -11.89
CA ASP A 47 2.75 9.33 -12.50
C ASP A 47 3.72 8.28 -13.04
N TYR A 48 3.59 8.02 -14.34
CA TYR A 48 4.42 7.07 -15.08
C TYR A 48 5.92 7.39 -15.05
N GLU A 49 6.30 8.65 -14.78
CA GLU A 49 7.70 9.04 -14.71
C GLU A 49 8.31 8.69 -13.34
N THR A 50 7.51 8.67 -12.27
CA THR A 50 7.98 8.29 -10.92
C THR A 50 8.24 6.80 -10.73
N GLN A 51 7.71 5.96 -11.62
CA GLN A 51 7.96 4.51 -11.65
C GLN A 51 8.93 4.11 -12.77
N LYS A 52 9.73 5.05 -13.29
CA LYS A 52 10.89 4.67 -14.10
C LYS A 52 11.95 4.08 -13.19
N TRP A 53 12.08 2.76 -13.22
CA TRP A 53 13.22 2.05 -12.65
C TRP A 53 14.50 2.70 -13.16
N ARG A 54 15.23 3.35 -12.26
CA ARG A 54 16.57 3.81 -12.58
C ARG A 54 17.51 2.62 -12.43
N PHE A 55 18.39 2.45 -13.41
CA PHE A 55 19.43 1.43 -13.37
C PHE A 55 20.24 1.56 -12.07
N GLU A 56 20.56 2.80 -11.71
CA GLU A 56 21.30 3.14 -10.49
C GLU A 56 20.59 2.70 -9.20
N ASP A 57 19.26 2.76 -9.14
CA ASP A 57 18.49 2.39 -7.94
C ASP A 57 18.52 0.87 -7.67
N THR A 58 18.80 0.06 -8.71
CA THR A 58 18.87 -1.42 -8.62
C THR A 58 20.29 -1.93 -8.47
N PHE A 59 21.20 -1.35 -9.24
CA PHE A 59 22.57 -1.84 -9.36
C PHE A 59 23.57 -1.04 -8.50
N CYS A 60 23.13 0.07 -7.89
CA CYS A 60 23.96 0.98 -7.08
C CYS A 60 25.22 1.51 -7.80
N VAL A 61 25.28 1.36 -9.12
CA VAL A 61 26.35 1.83 -9.98
C VAL A 61 25.75 2.56 -11.16
N ASP A 62 26.46 3.58 -11.62
CA ASP A 62 26.07 4.34 -12.80
C ASP A 62 26.15 3.46 -14.06
N ALA A 63 25.19 3.64 -14.98
CA ALA A 63 25.09 2.82 -16.19
C ALA A 63 26.35 2.89 -17.07
N ASP A 64 27.00 4.05 -17.18
CA ASP A 64 28.25 4.19 -17.94
C ASP A 64 29.43 3.49 -17.26
N THR A 65 29.36 3.29 -15.94
CA THR A 65 30.37 2.53 -15.19
C THR A 65 30.19 1.02 -15.39
N ALA A 66 28.95 0.54 -15.51
CA ALA A 66 28.66 -0.87 -15.75
C ALA A 66 28.93 -1.33 -17.20
N LEU A 67 28.97 -0.39 -18.15
CA LEU A 67 29.19 -0.65 -19.58
C LEU A 67 30.66 -0.58 -20.03
N LYS A 68 31.60 -0.29 -19.12
CA LYS A 68 33.04 -0.30 -19.36
C LYS A 68 33.69 -1.57 -18.83
#